data_AF-A0A2H0WGR3-F1
#
_entry.id   AF-A0A2H0WGR3-F1
#
_cell.length_a   1.000
_cell.length_b   1.000
_cell.length_c   1.000
_cell.angle_alpha   90.00
_cell.angle_beta   90.00
_cell.angle_gamma   90.00
#
_symmetry.space_group_name_H-M   'P 1'
#
loop_
_entity.id
_entity.type
_entity.pdbx_description
1 polymer ?
#
loop_
_entity_poly.entity_id
_entity_poly.type
_entity_poly.pdbx_seq_one_letter_code
_entity_poly.pdbx_strand_id
1 'polypeptide(L)'
;MDSAMSPFADLNGQQTFKKMGGITMSEFKNLGIYLKEKRTLAGLTQQQLASALGNIHSQFVSNWERGLCSPPGHCLQELISILNINRDHLVEVMLMDSQNAIRLKIDKKQA
;
A
#
# COMPACT_ATOMS: atom_id res chain seq x y z
N MET A 1 -7.16 27.11 28.67
CA MET A 1 -6.97 25.65 28.75
C MET A 1 -7.81 25.04 27.63
N ASP A 2 -7.60 25.44 26.38
CA ASP A 2 -6.48 25.10 25.51
C ASP A 2 -6.24 23.58 25.42
N SER A 3 -6.96 22.96 24.50
CA SER A 3 -6.38 22.02 23.54
C SER A 3 -7.34 21.89 22.37
N ALA A 4 -6.97 22.52 21.26
CA ALA A 4 -7.71 22.49 20.01
C ALA A 4 -7.88 21.04 19.52
N MET A 5 -9.12 20.64 19.30
CA MET A 5 -9.46 19.46 18.53
C MET A 5 -8.99 19.72 17.09
N SER A 6 -7.89 19.12 16.69
CA SER A 6 -7.37 19.21 15.32
C SER A 6 -8.40 18.62 14.34
N PRO A 7 -8.90 19.38 13.36
CA PRO A 7 -9.78 18.86 12.34
C PRO A 7 -8.93 18.08 11.33
N PHE A 8 -8.88 16.75 11.47
CA PHE A 8 -8.49 15.87 10.36
C PHE A 8 -9.61 15.87 9.31
N ALA A 9 -9.72 16.98 8.60
CA ALA A 9 -10.48 17.11 7.38
C ALA A 9 -9.67 16.49 6.22
N ASP A 10 -10.34 15.62 5.48
CA ASP A 10 -10.08 15.23 4.08
C ASP A 10 -8.68 14.72 3.69
N LEU A 11 -8.49 13.41 3.85
CA LEU A 11 -7.61 12.61 2.98
C LEU A 11 -8.29 11.33 2.46
N ASN A 12 -9.62 11.31 2.33
CA ASN A 12 -10.30 10.37 1.44
C ASN A 12 -10.33 10.95 0.01
N GLY A 13 -9.14 11.18 -0.52
CA GLY A 13 -8.91 11.39 -1.94
C GLY A 13 -9.28 10.11 -2.68
N GLN A 14 -10.33 10.22 -3.48
CA GLN A 14 -10.86 9.20 -4.37
C GLN A 14 -9.77 8.41 -5.10
N GLN A 15 -9.85 7.09 -5.02
CA GLN A 15 -9.49 6.24 -6.16
C GLN A 15 -10.50 5.11 -6.27
N THR A 16 -11.67 5.47 -6.81
CA THR A 16 -12.65 4.54 -7.33
C THR A 16 -12.08 3.90 -8.60
N PHE A 17 -11.57 2.68 -8.50
CA PHE A 17 -11.19 1.90 -9.68
C PHE A 17 -12.45 1.53 -10.47
N LYS A 18 -12.68 2.19 -11.60
CA LYS A 18 -13.76 1.86 -12.54
C LYS A 18 -13.48 0.50 -13.18
N LYS A 19 -14.31 -0.49 -12.87
CA LYS A 19 -14.25 -1.87 -13.38
C LYS A 19 -14.69 -1.91 -14.85
N MET A 20 -13.80 -2.26 -15.77
CA MET A 20 -14.17 -2.67 -17.14
C MET A 20 -13.33 -3.88 -17.54
N GLY A 21 -14.01 -4.97 -17.91
CA GLY A 21 -13.48 -6.09 -18.68
C GLY A 21 -12.21 -6.77 -18.16
N GLY A 22 -12.35 -7.70 -17.22
CA GLY A 22 -11.41 -8.81 -16.96
C GLY A 22 -9.93 -8.48 -16.83
N ILE A 23 -9.43 -8.45 -15.58
CA ILE A 23 -8.04 -8.22 -15.15
C ILE A 23 -7.68 -6.72 -15.05
N THR A 24 -8.04 -6.11 -13.91
CA THR A 24 -7.44 -4.85 -13.47
C THR A 24 -6.01 -5.13 -13.01
N MET A 25 -5.01 -4.62 -13.74
CA MET A 25 -3.66 -4.47 -13.15
C MET A 25 -3.78 -3.46 -12.00
N SER A 26 -3.52 -3.92 -10.78
CA SER A 26 -3.54 -3.06 -9.60
C SER A 26 -2.29 -2.16 -9.61
N GLU A 27 -2.46 -0.89 -9.23
CA GLU A 27 -1.39 0.11 -9.30
C GLU A 27 -0.20 -0.24 -8.39
N PHE A 28 -0.45 -1.00 -7.32
CA PHE A 28 0.56 -1.38 -6.32
C PHE A 28 0.83 -2.89 -6.31
N LYS A 29 0.82 -3.53 -7.48
CA LYS A 29 0.91 -4.99 -7.59
C LYS A 29 2.23 -5.53 -7.02
N ASN A 30 3.36 -4.93 -7.37
CA ASN A 30 4.66 -5.39 -6.92
C ASN A 30 4.83 -5.12 -5.41
N LEU A 31 4.42 -3.94 -4.95
CA LEU A 31 4.41 -3.58 -3.53
C LEU A 31 3.58 -4.56 -2.70
N GLY A 32 2.37 -4.91 -3.16
CA GLY A 32 1.50 -5.83 -2.44
C GLY A 32 2.10 -7.23 -2.29
N ILE A 33 2.68 -7.77 -3.37
CA ILE A 33 3.38 -9.07 -3.35
C ILE A 33 4.56 -9.02 -2.37
N TYR A 34 5.38 -7.96 -2.46
CA TYR A 34 6.55 -7.78 -1.62
C TYR A 34 6.20 -7.71 -0.13
N LEU A 35 5.19 -6.91 0.24
CA LEU A 35 4.73 -6.79 1.64
C LEU A 35 4.19 -8.12 2.17
N LYS A 36 3.43 -8.85 1.35
CA LYS A 36 2.92 -10.18 1.72
C LYS A 36 4.05 -11.15 2.00
N GLU A 37 5.05 -11.21 1.13
CA GLU A 37 6.22 -12.06 1.27
C GLU A 37 6.95 -11.75 2.58
N LYS A 38 7.28 -10.47 2.82
CA LYS A 38 7.97 -10.02 4.04
C LYS A 38 7.19 -10.31 5.31
N ARG A 39 5.87 -10.11 5.30
CA ARG A 39 5.00 -10.52 6.42
C ARG A 39 5.08 -12.02 6.66
N THR A 40 4.96 -12.83 5.62
CA THR A 40 4.98 -14.30 5.78
C THR A 40 6.33 -14.81 6.25
N LEU A 41 7.43 -14.22 5.80
CA LEU A 41 8.79 -14.53 6.27
C LEU A 41 8.98 -14.17 7.75
N ALA A 42 8.33 -13.09 8.21
CA ALA A 42 8.28 -12.73 9.62
C ALA A 42 7.35 -13.64 10.46
N GLY A 43 6.64 -14.60 9.84
CA GLY A 43 5.73 -15.52 10.53
C GLY A 43 4.45 -14.87 11.07
N LEU A 44 4.08 -13.68 10.56
CA LEU A 44 2.94 -12.92 11.05
C LEU A 44 1.69 -13.18 10.22
N THR A 45 0.52 -13.27 10.86
CA THR A 45 -0.78 -13.16 10.18
C THR A 45 -1.07 -11.70 9.83
N GLN A 46 -2.03 -11.46 8.91
CA GLN A 46 -2.46 -10.09 8.58
C GLN A 46 -2.98 -9.34 9.81
N GLN A 47 -3.68 -10.04 10.72
CA GLN A 47 -4.18 -9.46 11.96
C GLN A 47 -3.04 -9.10 12.92
N GLN A 48 -2.04 -9.98 13.08
CA GLN A 48 -0.89 -9.70 13.94
C GLN A 48 -0.08 -8.51 13.44
N LEU A 49 0.14 -8.40 12.12
CA LEU A 49 0.79 -7.23 11.54
C LEU A 49 -0.03 -5.95 11.78
N ALA A 50 -1.35 -6.03 11.61
CA ALA A 50 -2.24 -4.89 11.85
C ALA A 50 -2.23 -4.43 13.32
N SER A 51 -2.17 -5.37 14.26
CA SER A 51 -1.96 -5.07 15.68
C SER A 51 -0.61 -4.38 15.93
N ALA A 52 0.48 -4.88 15.33
CA ALA A 52 1.81 -4.31 15.47
C ALA A 52 1.92 -2.89 14.89
N LEU A 53 1.14 -2.55 13.86
CA LEU A 53 1.08 -1.23 13.23
C LEU A 53 0.21 -0.21 13.99
N GLY A 54 -0.03 -0.42 15.29
CA GLY A 54 -0.87 0.47 16.11
C GLY A 54 -2.35 0.09 16.12
N ASN A 55 -2.65 -1.21 16.04
CA ASN A 55 -4.02 -1.74 16.08
C ASN A 55 -4.95 -1.21 14.97
N ILE A 56 -4.43 -1.13 13.75
CA ILE A 56 -5.26 -0.84 12.57
C ILE A 56 -6.12 -2.05 12.19
N HIS A 57 -7.12 -1.83 11.33
CA HIS A 57 -7.96 -2.92 10.85
C HIS A 57 -7.20 -3.83 9.86
N SER A 58 -7.27 -5.16 10.05
CA SER A 58 -6.54 -6.15 9.22
C SER A 58 -6.89 -6.11 7.73
N GLN A 59 -8.07 -5.58 7.38
CA GLN A 59 -8.47 -5.34 5.98
C GLN A 59 -7.54 -4.35 5.26
N PHE A 60 -6.91 -3.40 5.95
CA PHE A 60 -5.93 -2.51 5.34
C PHE A 60 -4.72 -3.32 4.83
N VAL A 61 -4.19 -4.20 5.67
CA VAL A 61 -3.11 -5.13 5.28
C VAL A 61 -3.53 -5.97 4.08
N SER A 62 -4.75 -6.52 4.08
CA SER A 62 -5.28 -7.28 2.95
C SER A 62 -5.37 -6.44 1.65
N ASN A 63 -5.81 -5.19 1.74
CA ASN A 63 -5.87 -4.29 0.59
C ASN A 63 -4.48 -3.96 0.04
N TRP A 64 -3.49 -3.73 0.92
CA TRP A 64 -2.10 -3.50 0.52
C TRP A 64 -1.52 -4.71 -0.19
N GLU A 65 -1.69 -5.91 0.36
CA GLU A 65 -1.15 -7.15 -0.22
C GLU A 65 -1.78 -7.51 -1.57
N ARG A 66 -2.99 -7.04 -1.82
CA ARG A 66 -3.68 -7.18 -3.11
C ARG A 66 -3.33 -6.05 -4.10
N GLY A 67 -2.53 -5.08 -3.67
CA GLY A 67 -2.13 -3.92 -4.45
C GLY A 67 -3.26 -2.92 -4.72
N LEU A 68 -4.35 -2.97 -3.94
CA LEU A 68 -5.51 -2.08 -4.12
C LEU A 68 -5.19 -0.65 -3.68
N CYS A 69 -4.31 -0.50 -2.68
CA CYS A 69 -3.81 0.79 -2.22
C CYS A 69 -2.41 0.62 -1.61
N SER A 70 -1.67 1.74 -1.50
CA SER A 70 -0.41 1.78 -0.78
C SER A 70 -0.64 1.99 0.73
N PRO A 71 0.24 1.45 1.60
CA PRO A 71 0.28 1.87 3.00
C PRO A 71 0.56 3.38 3.13
N PRO A 72 -0.01 4.06 4.13
CA PRO A 72 0.34 5.45 4.47
C PRO A 72 1.81 5.60 4.85
N GLY A 73 2.36 6.81 4.70
CA GLY A 73 3.78 7.09 4.96
C GLY A 73 4.27 6.69 6.37
N HIS A 74 3.45 6.90 7.40
CA HIS A 74 3.81 6.47 8.76
C HIS A 74 3.84 4.93 8.89
N CYS A 75 2.90 4.22 8.26
CA CYS A 75 2.91 2.76 8.22
C CYS A 75 4.13 2.21 7.49
N LEU A 76 4.65 2.89 6.46
CA LEU A 76 5.84 2.44 5.75
C LEU A 76 7.08 2.39 6.66
N GLN A 77 7.25 3.38 7.55
CA GLN A 77 8.36 3.38 8.52
C GLN A 77 8.24 2.23 9.53
N GLU A 78 7.02 1.97 10.01
CA GLU A 78 6.77 0.85 10.92
C GLU A 78 6.95 -0.49 10.22
N LEU A 79 6.51 -0.63 8.97
CA LEU A 79 6.71 -1.84 8.16
C LEU A 79 8.20 -2.14 7.95
N ILE A 80 9.01 -1.11 7.70
CA ILE A 80 10.48 -1.26 7.62
C ILE A 80 11.03 -1.90 8.89
N SER A 81 10.59 -1.42 10.04
CA SER A 81 11.07 -1.86 11.35
C SER A 81 10.56 -3.25 11.72
N ILE A 82 9.25 -3.49 11.60
CA ILE A 82 8.58 -4.74 12.01
C ILE A 82 8.96 -5.91 11.10
N LEU A 83 9.04 -5.67 9.78
CA LEU A 83 9.29 -6.72 8.79
C LEU A 83 10.75 -6.82 8.35
N ASN A 84 11.65 -6.04 8.97
CA ASN A 84 13.07 -5.94 8.61
C ASN A 84 13.27 -5.75 7.09
N ILE A 85 12.53 -4.79 6.53
CA ILE A 85 12.58 -4.47 5.10
C ILE A 85 13.75 -3.54 4.82
N ASN A 86 14.53 -3.85 3.78
CA ASN A 86 15.53 -2.90 3.27
C ASN A 86 14.82 -1.69 2.63
N ARG A 87 15.23 -0.49 3.04
CA ARG A 87 14.60 0.77 2.64
C ARG A 87 14.76 1.08 1.15
N ASP A 88 15.95 0.84 0.59
CA ASP A 88 16.23 1.06 -0.83
C ASP A 88 15.42 0.10 -1.71
N HIS A 89 15.35 -1.17 -1.30
CA HIS A 89 14.57 -2.17 -2.02
C HIS A 89 13.06 -1.87 -1.99
N LEU A 90 12.54 -1.34 -0.88
CA LEU A 90 11.15 -0.87 -0.83
C LEU A 90 10.91 0.25 -1.85
N VAL A 91 11.83 1.21 -1.96
CA VAL A 91 11.75 2.31 -2.93
C VAL A 91 11.80 1.77 -4.36
N GLU A 92 12.69 0.83 -4.67
CA GLU A 92 12.78 0.17 -5.99
C GLU A 92 11.44 -0.46 -6.39
N VAL A 93 10.81 -1.20 -5.49
CA VAL A 93 9.51 -1.86 -5.73
C VAL A 93 8.41 -0.82 -6.01
N MET A 94 8.35 0.27 -5.23
CA MET A 94 7.37 1.34 -5.43
C MET A 94 7.60 2.12 -6.73
N LEU A 95 8.86 2.32 -7.12
CA LEU A 95 9.23 2.94 -8.39
C LEU A 95 8.81 2.06 -9.58
N MET A 96 9.00 0.74 -9.47
CA MET A 96 8.56 -0.21 -10.50
C MET A 96 7.05 -0.14 -10.74
N ASP A 97 6.25 -0.13 -9.67
CA ASP A 97 4.79 0.04 -9.75
C ASP A 97 4.41 1.38 -10.43
N SER A 98 5.07 2.47 -10.03
CA SER A 98 4.85 3.80 -10.61
C SER A 98 5.20 3.86 -12.11
N GLN A 99 6.33 3.28 -12.51
CA GLN A 99 6.75 3.20 -13.92
C GLN A 99 5.75 2.40 -14.74
N ASN A 100 5.28 1.26 -14.23
CA ASN A 100 4.27 0.44 -14.90
C ASN A 100 2.95 1.20 -15.08
N ALA A 101 2.49 1.91 -14.04
CA ALA A 101 1.29 2.73 -14.12
C ALA A 101 1.42 3.86 -15.15
N ILE A 102 2.58 4.53 -15.21
CA ILE A 102 2.86 5.57 -16.20
C ILE A 102 2.87 5.01 -17.63
N ARG A 103 3.57 3.89 -17.87
CA ARG A 103 3.61 3.22 -19.19
C ARG A 103 2.22 2.86 -19.67
N LEU A 104 1.40 2.23 -18.81
CA LEU A 104 0.02 1.89 -19.14
C LEU A 104 -0.83 3.12 -19.50
N LYS A 105 -0.60 4.27 -18.86
CA LYS A 105 -1.32 5.52 -19.17
C LYS A 105 -0.88 6.13 -20.50
N ILE A 106 0.40 6.02 -20.85
CA ILE A 106 0.95 6.50 -22.13
C ILE A 106 0.46 5.61 -23.28
N ASP A 107 0.59 4.29 -23.15
CA ASP A 107 0.30 3.33 -24.22
C ASP A 107 -1.21 3.23 -24.53
N LYS A 108 -2.07 3.40 -23.51
CA LYS A 108 -3.53 3.42 -23.70
C LYS A 108 -4.05 4.68 -24.39
N LYS A 109 -3.23 5.72 -24.59
CA LYS A 109 -3.67 7.00 -25.17
C LYS A 109 -3.59 7.06 -26.70
N GLN A 110 -3.25 5.96 -27.37
CA GLN A 110 -3.15 5.87 -28.84
C GLN A 110 -4.25 5.05 -29.53
N ALA A 111 -5.33 4.67 -28.83
CA ALA A 111 -6.48 3.98 -29.42
C ALA A 111 -7.73 4.86 -29.44
#